data_AF-A0A0P1ESM9-F1
#
_entry.id   AF-A0A0P1ESM9-F1
#
_cell.length_a   1.000
_cell.length_b   1.000
_cell.length_c   1.000
_cell.angle_alpha   90.00
_cell.angle_beta   90.00
_cell.angle_gamma   90.00
#
_symmetry.space_group_name_H-M   'P 1'
#
loop_
_entity.id
_entity.type
_entity.pdbx_description
1 polymer ?
#
loop_
_entity_poly.entity_id
_entity_poly.type
_entity_poly.pdbx_seq_one_letter_code
_entity_poly.pdbx_strand_id
1 'polypeptide(L)'
;MKLSDGLAALAEKAKDVETRVDEYTREERAKRDALKEKWSAEYAKAEQDWNSAVAEVDSSMNAWWSGIQSNYENHKAEQKAKWDAWKAERDLAKAERNAENAEADAAVAIAYAQLVSEEAQAIAMEAVGARAHAEDLKGA
;
A
#
# COMPACT_ATOMS: atom_id res chain seq x y z
N MET A 1 -6.37 -16.72 8.49
CA MET A 1 -5.06 -16.83 7.79
C MET A 1 -3.96 -16.97 8.83
N LYS A 2 -2.88 -17.71 8.61
CA LYS A 2 -1.75 -17.72 9.55
C LYS A 2 -0.89 -16.45 9.34
N LEU A 3 -0.25 -15.95 10.40
CA LEU A 3 0.68 -14.80 10.29
C LEU A 3 1.79 -15.05 9.26
N SER A 4 2.28 -16.30 9.19
CA SER A 4 3.27 -16.73 8.20
C SER A 4 2.78 -16.56 6.75
N ASP A 5 1.50 -16.84 6.50
CA ASP A 5 0.92 -16.72 5.17
C ASP A 5 0.80 -15.24 4.77
N GLY A 6 0.46 -14.37 5.73
CA GLY A 6 0.42 -12.92 5.54
C GLY A 6 1.80 -12.31 5.24
N LEU A 7 2.84 -12.74 5.96
CA LEU A 7 4.22 -12.30 5.71
C LEU A 7 4.74 -12.77 4.36
N ALA A 8 4.43 -14.01 3.94
CA ALA A 8 4.77 -14.50 2.62
C ALA A 8 4.08 -13.68 1.51
N ALA A 9 2.79 -13.40 1.67
CA ALA A 9 2.04 -12.55 0.74
C ALA A 9 2.60 -11.12 0.65
N LEU A 10 3.08 -10.54 1.77
CA LEU A 10 3.73 -9.23 1.76
C LEU A 10 5.02 -9.25 0.93
N ALA A 11 5.87 -10.27 1.10
CA ALA A 11 7.10 -10.41 0.34
C ALA A 11 6.84 -10.58 -1.17
N GLU A 12 5.87 -11.42 -1.53
CA GLU A 12 5.43 -11.57 -2.93
C GLU A 12 4.90 -10.24 -3.49
N LYS A 13 4.13 -9.49 -2.68
CA LYS A 13 3.57 -8.22 -3.10
C LYS A 13 4.64 -7.16 -3.37
N ALA A 14 5.66 -7.08 -2.53
CA ALA A 14 6.78 -6.17 -2.76
C ALA A 14 7.47 -6.46 -4.11
N LYS A 15 7.68 -7.74 -4.44
CA LYS A 15 8.29 -8.15 -5.72
C LYS A 15 7.38 -7.87 -6.93
N ASP A 16 6.08 -8.09 -6.76
CA ASP A 16 5.06 -7.79 -7.76
C ASP A 16 5.00 -6.29 -8.07
N VAL A 17 5.10 -5.40 -7.08
CA VAL A 17 5.15 -3.93 -7.30
C VAL A 17 6.35 -3.54 -8.16
N GLU A 18 7.55 -4.02 -7.84
CA GLU A 18 8.77 -3.78 -8.64
C GLU A 18 8.56 -4.24 -10.09
N THR A 19 8.07 -5.47 -10.28
CA THR A 19 7.84 -6.07 -11.60
C THR A 19 6.86 -5.24 -12.44
N ARG A 20 5.80 -4.71 -11.83
CA ARG A 20 4.81 -3.87 -12.51
C ARG A 20 5.36 -2.51 -12.91
N VAL A 21 6.16 -1.86 -12.06
CA VAL A 21 6.79 -0.59 -12.41
C VAL A 21 7.77 -0.78 -13.57
N ASP A 22 8.52 -1.87 -13.57
CA ASP A 22 9.39 -2.28 -14.67
C ASP A 22 8.62 -2.50 -15.98
N GLU A 23 7.51 -3.25 -15.92
CA GLU A 23 6.64 -3.50 -17.07
C GLU A 23 6.05 -2.17 -17.61
N TYR A 24 5.54 -1.32 -16.72
CA TYR A 24 4.99 -0.02 -17.09
C TYR A 24 6.02 0.88 -17.78
N THR A 25 7.28 0.85 -17.30
CA THR A 25 8.36 1.69 -17.86
C THR A 25 8.76 1.25 -19.26
N ARG A 26 8.74 -0.07 -19.54
CA ARG A 26 9.16 -0.64 -20.84
C ARG A 26 8.10 -0.57 -21.93
N GLU A 27 6.83 -0.38 -21.56
CA GLU A 27 5.72 -0.46 -22.50
C GLU A 27 5.33 0.88 -23.12
N GLU A 28 4.74 0.84 -24.32
CA GLU A 28 4.26 2.01 -25.06
C GLU A 28 3.04 2.67 -24.40
N ARG A 29 2.82 3.97 -24.67
CA ARG A 29 1.77 4.78 -23.99
C ARG A 29 0.39 4.11 -23.96
N ALA A 30 -0.08 3.59 -25.10
CA ALA A 30 -1.41 2.97 -25.19
C ALA A 30 -1.54 1.72 -24.31
N LYS A 31 -0.46 0.95 -24.13
CA LYS A 31 -0.44 -0.22 -23.24
C LYS A 31 -0.29 0.18 -21.78
N ARG A 32 0.45 1.26 -21.48
CA ARG A 32 0.55 1.83 -20.12
C ARG A 32 -0.82 2.20 -19.56
N ASP A 33 -1.70 2.78 -20.36
CA ASP A 33 -3.06 3.10 -19.92
C ASP A 33 -3.86 1.83 -19.55
N ALA A 34 -3.78 0.77 -20.37
CA ALA A 34 -4.43 -0.51 -20.09
C ALA A 34 -3.85 -1.22 -18.85
N LEU A 35 -2.53 -1.18 -18.66
CA LEU A 35 -1.87 -1.71 -17.45
C LEU A 35 -2.33 -0.94 -16.19
N LYS A 36 -2.43 0.39 -16.28
CA LYS A 36 -2.96 1.22 -15.18
C LYS A 36 -4.38 0.84 -14.81
N GLU A 37 -5.26 0.62 -15.79
CA GLU A 37 -6.64 0.21 -15.53
C GLU A 37 -6.69 -1.16 -14.84
N LYS A 38 -5.96 -2.15 -15.38
CA LYS A 38 -5.84 -3.49 -14.79
C LYS A 38 -5.40 -3.41 -13.32
N TRP A 39 -4.29 -2.74 -13.04
CA TRP A 39 -3.76 -2.68 -11.68
C TRP A 39 -4.59 -1.79 -10.75
N SER A 40 -5.36 -0.83 -11.28
CA SER A 40 -6.32 -0.07 -10.48
C SER A 40 -7.44 -0.96 -9.93
N ALA A 41 -7.91 -1.93 -10.72
CA ALA A 41 -8.90 -2.90 -10.23
C ALA A 41 -8.33 -3.83 -9.15
N GLU A 42 -7.09 -4.29 -9.33
CA GLU A 42 -6.41 -5.11 -8.33
C GLU A 42 -6.10 -4.32 -7.04
N TYR A 43 -5.80 -3.03 -7.18
CA TYR A 43 -5.63 -2.12 -6.06
C TYR A 43 -6.94 -1.92 -5.28
N ALA A 44 -8.07 -1.72 -5.97
CA ALA A 44 -9.39 -1.61 -5.34
C ALA A 44 -9.76 -2.87 -4.55
N LYS A 45 -9.37 -4.06 -5.04
CA LYS A 45 -9.53 -5.30 -4.29
C LYS A 45 -8.68 -5.32 -3.01
N ALA A 46 -7.40 -4.96 -3.10
CA ALA A 46 -6.51 -4.91 -1.94
C ALA A 46 -7.02 -3.95 -0.86
N GLU A 47 -7.59 -2.83 -1.26
CA GLU A 47 -8.26 -1.86 -0.38
C GLU A 47 -9.50 -2.46 0.30
N GLN A 48 -10.33 -3.19 -0.44
CA GLN A 48 -11.47 -3.90 0.13
C GLN A 48 -11.04 -4.95 1.15
N ASP A 49 -10.00 -5.73 0.83
CA ASP A 49 -9.44 -6.74 1.71
C ASP A 49 -8.91 -6.10 3.01
N TRP A 50 -8.21 -4.97 2.91
CA TRP A 50 -7.74 -4.21 4.08
C TRP A 50 -8.88 -3.66 4.93
N ASN A 51 -9.88 -3.02 4.31
CA ASN A 51 -11.05 -2.50 5.01
C ASN A 51 -11.80 -3.62 5.77
N SER A 52 -11.85 -4.81 5.18
CA SER A 52 -12.46 -5.99 5.81
C SER A 52 -11.63 -6.46 7.01
N ALA A 53 -10.30 -6.52 6.87
CA ALA A 53 -9.40 -6.88 7.95
C ALA A 53 -9.48 -5.88 9.13
N VAL A 54 -9.56 -4.57 8.86
CA VAL A 54 -9.74 -3.54 9.90
C VAL A 54 -11.07 -3.72 10.63
N ALA A 55 -12.15 -4.02 9.90
CA ALA A 55 -13.48 -4.23 10.49
C ALA A 55 -13.56 -5.49 11.39
N GLU A 56 -12.72 -6.50 11.16
CA GLU A 56 -12.65 -7.72 11.97
C GLU A 56 -11.86 -7.55 13.29
N VAL A 57 -11.06 -6.47 13.42
CA VAL A 57 -10.30 -6.17 14.64
C VAL A 57 -11.22 -5.64 15.75
N ASP A 58 -11.02 -6.09 16.99
CA ASP A 58 -11.83 -5.67 18.15
C ASP A 58 -11.93 -4.14 18.24
N SER A 59 -13.13 -3.67 18.62
CA SER A 59 -13.52 -2.27 18.75
C SER A 59 -12.53 -1.40 19.53
N SER A 60 -11.81 -1.98 20.50
CA SER A 60 -10.79 -1.31 21.31
C SER A 60 -9.49 -1.00 20.55
N MET A 61 -9.11 -1.83 19.58
CA MET A 61 -7.96 -1.64 18.68
C MET A 61 -8.36 -0.89 17.39
N ASN A 62 -9.65 -0.75 17.16
CA ASN A 62 -10.23 -0.23 15.92
C ASN A 62 -9.94 1.27 15.71
N ALA A 63 -9.76 2.07 16.77
CA ALA A 63 -9.54 3.52 16.66
C ALA A 63 -8.21 3.89 15.95
N TRP A 64 -7.12 3.16 16.23
CA TRP A 64 -5.82 3.41 15.59
C TRP A 64 -5.85 3.00 14.11
N TRP A 65 -6.35 1.79 13.82
CA TRP A 65 -6.49 1.29 12.45
C TRP A 65 -7.47 2.13 11.60
N SER A 66 -8.58 2.59 12.18
CA SER A 66 -9.51 3.53 11.54
C SER A 66 -8.84 4.87 11.21
N GLY A 67 -7.93 5.34 12.06
CA GLY A 67 -7.14 6.55 11.79
C GLY A 67 -6.22 6.39 10.58
N ILE A 68 -5.54 5.24 10.46
CA ILE A 68 -4.73 4.91 9.28
C ILE A 68 -5.62 4.84 8.03
N GLN A 69 -6.80 4.21 8.13
CA GLN A 69 -7.80 4.14 7.06
C GLN A 69 -8.21 5.51 6.55
N SER A 70 -8.58 6.43 7.44
CA SER A 70 -8.99 7.77 7.04
C SER A 70 -7.86 8.56 6.37
N ASN A 71 -6.64 8.49 6.90
CA ASN A 71 -5.50 9.21 6.32
C ASN A 71 -5.15 8.69 4.92
N TYR A 72 -5.20 7.38 4.74
CA TYR A 72 -4.96 6.75 3.44
C TYR A 72 -6.01 7.15 2.39
N GLU A 73 -7.30 7.15 2.72
CA GLU A 73 -8.37 7.54 1.79
C GLU A 73 -8.22 9.01 1.35
N ASN A 74 -7.84 9.89 2.28
CA ASN A 74 -7.55 11.29 1.98
C ASN A 74 -6.38 11.43 1.00
N HIS A 75 -5.28 10.73 1.27
CA HIS A 75 -4.09 10.77 0.40
C HIS A 75 -4.40 10.23 -1.01
N LYS A 76 -5.17 9.15 -1.12
CA LYS A 76 -5.61 8.60 -2.40
C LYS A 76 -6.43 9.59 -3.23
N ALA A 77 -7.38 10.29 -2.60
CA ALA A 77 -8.19 11.30 -3.27
C ALA A 77 -7.32 12.46 -3.81
N GLU A 78 -6.32 12.90 -3.05
CA GLU A 78 -5.36 13.91 -3.46
C GLU A 78 -4.53 13.47 -4.68
N GLN A 79 -3.97 12.25 -4.64
CA GLN A 79 -3.15 11.72 -5.74
C GLN A 79 -3.97 11.58 -7.04
N LYS A 80 -5.24 11.18 -6.94
CA LYS A 80 -6.14 11.14 -8.10
C LYS A 80 -6.34 12.53 -8.70
N ALA A 81 -6.61 13.54 -7.87
CA ALA A 81 -6.80 14.91 -8.33
C ALA A 81 -5.54 15.48 -9.00
N LYS A 82 -4.35 15.23 -8.43
CA LYS A 82 -3.06 15.63 -9.04
C LYS A 82 -2.86 14.99 -10.41
N TRP A 83 -3.10 13.69 -10.54
CA TRP A 83 -2.94 12.96 -11.80
C TRP A 83 -3.85 13.50 -12.90
N ASP A 84 -5.12 13.75 -12.58
CA ASP A 84 -6.09 14.28 -13.52
C ASP A 84 -5.70 15.71 -13.96
N ALA A 85 -5.15 16.53 -13.05
CA ALA A 85 -4.59 17.84 -13.37
C ALA A 85 -3.36 17.77 -14.29
N TRP A 86 -2.41 16.85 -14.02
CA TRP A 86 -1.21 16.68 -14.83
C TRP A 86 -1.52 16.26 -16.27
N LYS A 87 -2.53 15.41 -16.48
CA LYS A 87 -2.98 15.01 -17.83
C LYS A 87 -3.54 16.17 -18.66
N ALA A 88 -4.13 17.17 -18.00
CA ALA A 88 -4.73 18.32 -18.66
C ALA A 88 -3.72 19.42 -19.01
N GLU A 89 -2.54 19.42 -18.38
CA GLU A 89 -1.50 20.43 -18.58
C GLU A 89 -0.91 20.39 -20.01
N ARG A 90 -0.69 21.57 -20.59
CA ARG A 90 -0.18 21.76 -21.95
C ARG A 90 1.09 22.58 -22.02
N ASP A 91 1.48 23.23 -20.92
CA ASP A 91 2.73 23.95 -20.77
C ASP A 91 3.89 22.99 -20.42
N LEU A 92 4.99 23.06 -21.18
CA LEU A 92 6.14 22.16 -21.01
C LEU A 92 6.83 22.33 -19.65
N ALA A 93 7.10 23.57 -19.24
CA ALA A 93 7.81 23.83 -17.99
C ALA A 93 6.99 23.37 -16.77
N LYS A 94 5.66 23.53 -16.83
CA LYS A 94 4.76 22.98 -15.82
C LYS A 94 4.71 21.45 -15.89
N ALA A 95 4.69 20.85 -17.07
CA ALA A 95 4.69 19.40 -17.22
C ALA A 95 5.98 18.76 -16.67
N GLU A 96 7.15 19.37 -16.91
CA GLU A 96 8.44 18.93 -16.35
C GLU A 96 8.44 19.03 -14.83
N ARG A 97 8.03 20.17 -14.28
CA ARG A 97 7.91 20.34 -12.82
C ARG A 97 6.92 19.36 -12.19
N ASN A 98 5.81 19.06 -12.87
CA ASN A 98 4.84 18.07 -12.42
C ASN A 98 5.45 16.66 -12.41
N ALA A 99 6.29 16.32 -13.39
CA ALA A 99 7.01 15.05 -13.42
C ALA A 99 8.00 14.94 -12.26
N GLU A 100 8.80 15.97 -12.00
CA GLU A 100 9.74 16.02 -10.85
C GLU A 100 9.00 15.84 -9.52
N ASN A 101 7.86 16.54 -9.34
CA ASN A 101 7.04 16.38 -8.14
C ASN A 101 6.46 14.96 -8.03
N ALA A 102 6.04 14.36 -9.15
CA ALA A 102 5.53 12.99 -9.17
C ALA A 102 6.60 11.96 -8.78
N GLU A 103 7.84 12.16 -9.23
CA GLU A 103 8.98 11.33 -8.85
C GLU A 103 9.32 11.47 -7.35
N ALA A 104 9.30 12.70 -6.83
CA ALA A 104 9.49 12.95 -5.40
C ALA A 104 8.38 12.31 -4.55
N ASP A 105 7.11 12.48 -4.94
CA ASP A 105 5.97 11.84 -4.29
C ASP A 105 6.11 10.30 -4.30
N ALA A 106 6.54 9.71 -5.43
CA ALA A 106 6.78 8.28 -5.54
C ALA A 106 7.90 7.79 -4.61
N ALA A 107 9.01 8.54 -4.52
CA ALA A 107 10.11 8.21 -3.62
C ALA A 107 9.69 8.22 -2.14
N VAL A 108 8.89 9.22 -1.74
CA VAL A 108 8.34 9.30 -0.38
C VAL A 108 7.36 8.16 -0.10
N ALA A 109 6.51 7.81 -1.07
CA ALA A 109 5.57 6.69 -0.94
C ALA A 109 6.30 5.34 -0.77
N ILE A 110 7.40 5.12 -1.50
CA ILE A 110 8.24 3.92 -1.34
C ILE A 110 8.87 3.87 0.05
N ALA A 111 9.43 4.99 0.53
CA ALA A 111 10.00 5.07 1.87
C ALA A 111 8.95 4.81 2.97
N TYR A 112 7.73 5.31 2.79
CA TYR A 112 6.62 5.02 3.71
C TYR A 112 6.22 3.54 3.68
N ALA A 113 6.14 2.90 2.50
CA ALA A 113 5.84 1.48 2.39
C ALA A 113 6.89 0.59 3.07
N GLN A 114 8.17 0.98 3.01
CA GLN A 114 9.25 0.33 3.75
C GLN A 114 9.02 0.45 5.26
N LEU A 115 8.73 1.66 5.76
CA LEU A 115 8.43 1.89 7.18
C LEU A 115 7.25 1.03 7.68
N VAL A 116 6.15 1.01 6.93
CA VAL A 116 4.96 0.21 7.27
C VAL A 116 5.28 -1.30 7.27
N SER A 117 6.19 -1.76 6.41
CA SER A 117 6.64 -3.16 6.41
C SER A 117 7.42 -3.52 7.68
N GLU A 118 8.29 -2.62 8.15
CA GLU A 118 9.01 -2.79 9.43
C GLU A 118 8.04 -2.78 10.63
N GLU A 119 7.02 -1.92 10.61
CA GLU A 119 5.98 -1.91 11.63
C GLU A 119 5.17 -3.22 11.65
N ALA A 120 4.80 -3.74 10.47
CA ALA A 120 4.13 -5.03 10.35
C ALA A 120 4.99 -6.18 10.93
N GLN A 121 6.31 -6.14 10.73
CA GLN A 121 7.23 -7.09 11.36
C GLN A 121 7.18 -7.01 12.89
N ALA A 122 7.27 -5.81 13.46
CA ALA A 122 7.23 -5.61 14.91
C ALA A 122 5.92 -6.16 15.52
N ILE A 123 4.78 -5.80 14.93
CA ILE A 123 3.46 -6.27 15.39
C ILE A 123 3.34 -7.81 15.27
N ALA A 124 3.85 -8.40 14.18
CA ALA A 124 3.84 -9.86 14.03
C ALA A 124 4.70 -10.57 15.09
N MET A 125 5.87 -10.02 15.43
CA MET A 125 6.72 -10.55 16.50
C MET A 125 6.03 -10.47 17.87
N GLU A 126 5.38 -9.35 18.19
CA GLU A 126 4.58 -9.20 19.41
C GLU A 126 3.46 -10.24 19.49
N ALA A 127 2.72 -10.44 18.40
CA ALA A 127 1.64 -11.42 18.35
C ALA A 127 2.15 -12.86 18.56
N VAL A 128 3.27 -13.23 17.94
CA VAL A 128 3.92 -14.54 18.13
C VAL A 128 4.37 -14.71 19.58
N GLY A 129 5.02 -13.70 20.17
CA GLY A 129 5.47 -13.72 21.56
C GLY A 129 4.31 -13.85 22.55
N ALA A 130 3.23 -13.10 22.35
CA ALA A 130 2.03 -13.18 23.17
C ALA A 130 1.37 -14.57 23.12
N ARG A 131 1.33 -15.20 21.93
CA ARG A 131 0.82 -16.57 21.79
C ARG A 131 1.71 -17.58 22.51
N ALA A 132 3.03 -17.48 22.37
CA ALA A 132 3.97 -18.37 23.05
C ALA A 132 3.81 -18.28 24.57
N HIS A 133 3.75 -17.06 25.12
CA HIS A 133 3.52 -16.84 26.54
C HIS A 133 2.19 -17.46 27.03
N ALA A 134 1.13 -17.32 26.24
CA ALA A 134 -0.17 -17.93 26.58
C ALA A 134 -0.14 -19.47 26.60
N GLU A 135 0.65 -20.11 25.72
CA GLU A 135 0.81 -21.57 25.72
C GLU A 135 1.69 -22.05 26.88
N ASP A 136 2.76 -21.31 27.23
CA ASP A 136 3.59 -21.62 28.41
C ASP A 136 2.75 -21.63 29.70
N LEU A 137 1.84 -20.67 29.86
CA LEU A 137 0.94 -20.58 31.01
C LEU A 137 -0.11 -21.70 31.06
N LYS A 138 -0.49 -22.31 29.92
CA LYS A 138 -1.41 -23.46 29.89
C LYS A 138 -0.73 -24.80 30.17
N GLY A 139 0.58 -24.87 29.94
CA GLY A 139 1.40 -26.05 30.17
C GLY A 139 1.99 -26.17 31.59
N ALA A 140 1.85 -25.12 32.40
CA ALA A 140 2.26 -25.06 33.81
C ALA A 140 1.12 -25.45 34.77
#